data_AF-A0A7V3NYX3-F1
#
_entry.id   AF-A0A7V3NYX3-F1
#
_cell.length_a   1.000
_cell.length_b   1.000
_cell.length_c   1.000
_cell.angle_alpha   90.00
_cell.angle_beta   90.00
_cell.angle_gamma   90.00
#
_symmetry.space_group_name_H-M   'P 1'
#
loop_
_entity.id
_entity.type
_entity.pdbx_description
1 polymer ?
#
loop_
_entity_poly.entity_id
_entity_poly.type
_entity_poly.pdbx_seq_one_letter_code
_entity_poly.pdbx_strand_id
1 'polypeptide(L)'
;MAEIKSSIEIAMEKTKGLILSREEMQKIKDEELRTKAQSLVHRFLEVDFHLREVEKELAKLDTDQKKMLEKLIWQQLIETIDLDRDNDLILEGLTSLRPASSPLIKQVKTLLAEYQEKKNSVFAETTAVILKSLEKKGISGTAIQPKVAESKEWAEALAKIKHPLATKLQKIQEELKTM
;
A
#
# COMPACT_ATOMS: atom_id res chain seq x y z
N MET A 1 -7.77 59.81 -20.10
CA MET A 1 -6.75 59.07 -19.34
C MET A 1 -7.23 57.64 -19.22
N ALA A 2 -6.53 56.69 -19.81
CA ALA A 2 -6.90 55.27 -19.75
C ALA A 2 -6.25 54.66 -18.50
N GLU A 3 -7.05 54.36 -17.49
CA GLU A 3 -6.61 53.60 -16.32
C GLU A 3 -6.37 52.15 -16.76
N ILE A 4 -5.11 51.73 -16.78
CA ILE A 4 -4.74 50.35 -17.10
C ILE A 4 -5.11 49.51 -15.87
N LYS A 5 -6.23 48.80 -15.95
CA LYS A 5 -6.67 47.85 -14.91
C LYS A 5 -5.60 46.79 -14.66
N SER A 6 -5.40 46.45 -13.39
CA SER A 6 -4.42 45.44 -12.97
C SER A 6 -4.81 44.05 -13.46
N SER A 7 -3.83 43.21 -13.82
CA SER A 7 -4.07 41.80 -14.22
C SER A 7 -4.84 41.01 -13.16
N ILE A 8 -4.72 41.41 -11.88
CA ILE A 8 -5.49 40.85 -10.76
C ILE A 8 -6.97 41.29 -10.82
N GLU A 9 -7.26 42.56 -11.14
CA GLU A 9 -8.63 43.04 -11.30
C GLU A 9 -9.35 42.36 -12.47
N ILE A 10 -8.65 42.14 -13.58
CA ILE A 10 -9.19 41.43 -14.74
C ILE A 10 -9.46 39.96 -14.40
N ALA A 11 -8.58 39.32 -13.62
CA ALA A 11 -8.79 37.96 -13.14
C ALA A 11 -9.99 37.89 -12.17
N MET A 12 -10.13 38.84 -11.25
CA MET A 12 -11.24 38.89 -10.30
C MET A 12 -12.58 39.20 -10.99
N GLU A 13 -12.62 40.06 -12.01
CA GLU A 13 -13.84 40.31 -12.82
C GLU A 13 -14.27 39.07 -13.61
N LYS A 14 -13.32 38.29 -14.16
CA LYS A 14 -13.61 37.03 -14.87
C LYS A 14 -14.04 35.89 -13.96
N THR A 15 -13.72 35.96 -12.66
CA THR A 15 -14.03 34.89 -11.68
C THR A 15 -15.27 35.22 -10.84
N LYS A 16 -15.93 36.37 -11.04
CA LYS A 16 -17.17 36.79 -10.33
C LYS A 16 -18.34 35.81 -10.45
N GLY A 17 -18.35 34.91 -11.44
CA GLY A 17 -19.34 33.84 -11.61
C GLY A 17 -18.92 32.46 -11.07
N LEU A 18 -17.69 32.33 -10.54
CA LEU A 18 -17.11 31.11 -9.97
C LEU A 18 -16.86 31.33 -8.47
N ILE A 19 -17.90 31.71 -7.73
CA ILE A 19 -17.86 31.64 -6.27
C ILE A 19 -17.99 30.16 -5.94
N LEU A 20 -16.86 29.45 -5.90
CA LEU A 20 -16.80 28.09 -5.36
C LEU A 20 -17.50 28.12 -4.01
N SER A 21 -18.55 27.32 -3.85
CA SER A 21 -19.21 27.15 -2.56
C SER A 21 -18.17 26.71 -1.54
N ARG A 22 -18.36 27.04 -0.26
CA ARG A 22 -17.48 26.57 0.82
C ARG A 22 -17.30 25.04 0.78
N GLU A 23 -18.33 24.33 0.33
CA GLU A 23 -18.31 22.87 0.13
C GLU A 23 -17.40 22.44 -1.04
N GLU A 24 -17.40 23.17 -2.15
CA GLU A 24 -16.54 22.88 -3.30
C GLU A 24 -15.08 23.22 -3.00
N MET A 25 -14.85 24.33 -2.31
CA MET A 25 -13.51 24.71 -1.83
C MET A 25 -12.96 23.67 -0.83
N GLN A 26 -13.82 23.10 0.02
CA GLN A 26 -13.42 22.05 0.94
C GLN A 26 -13.11 20.74 0.22
N LYS A 27 -13.93 20.35 -0.77
CA LYS A 27 -13.67 19.16 -1.59
C LYS A 27 -12.33 19.24 -2.33
N ILE A 28 -12.00 20.39 -2.91
CA ILE A 28 -10.71 20.60 -3.59
C ILE A 28 -9.55 20.43 -2.60
N LYS A 29 -9.65 21.03 -1.41
CA LYS A 29 -8.62 20.86 -0.36
C LYS A 29 -8.47 19.42 0.10
N ASP A 30 -9.59 18.69 0.21
CA ASP A 30 -9.59 17.29 0.61
C ASP A 30 -8.94 16.41 -0.48
N GLU A 31 -9.20 16.71 -1.76
CA GLU A 31 -8.55 16.04 -2.91
C GLU A 31 -7.06 16.35 -2.97
N GLU A 32 -6.64 17.60 -2.79
CA GLU A 32 -5.24 18.01 -2.74
C GLU A 32 -4.48 17.26 -1.63
N LEU A 33 -5.08 17.15 -0.44
CA LEU A 33 -4.49 16.40 0.68
C LEU A 33 -4.40 14.90 0.38
N ARG A 34 -5.38 14.31 -0.32
CA ARG A 34 -5.33 12.91 -0.77
C ARG A 34 -4.21 12.68 -1.77
N THR A 35 -4.10 13.51 -2.80
CA THR A 35 -3.02 13.42 -3.79
C THR A 35 -1.67 13.60 -3.11
N LYS A 36 -1.55 14.53 -2.16
CA LYS A 36 -0.32 14.71 -1.36
C LYS A 36 0.00 13.47 -0.53
N ALA A 37 -0.98 12.87 0.13
CA ALA A 37 -0.80 11.63 0.90
C ALA A 37 -0.28 10.50 0.02
N GLN A 38 -0.91 10.29 -1.14
CA GLN A 38 -0.53 9.25 -2.09
C GLN A 38 0.89 9.47 -2.61
N SER A 39 1.25 10.71 -2.95
CA SER A 39 2.61 11.06 -3.39
C SER A 39 3.66 10.77 -2.32
N LEU A 40 3.38 11.13 -1.05
CA LEU A 40 4.30 10.89 0.06
C LEU A 40 4.47 9.40 0.35
N VAL A 41 3.38 8.62 0.34
CA VAL A 41 3.44 7.15 0.53
C VAL A 41 4.23 6.50 -0.60
N HIS A 42 3.94 6.85 -1.85
CA HIS A 42 4.65 6.28 -2.99
C HIS A 42 6.16 6.57 -2.92
N ARG A 43 6.54 7.82 -2.67
CA ARG A 43 7.94 8.22 -2.48
C ARG A 43 8.61 7.48 -1.34
N PHE A 44 7.92 7.31 -0.21
CA PHE A 44 8.42 6.57 0.95
C PHE A 44 8.71 5.10 0.61
N LEU A 45 7.92 4.49 -0.29
CA LEU A 45 8.05 3.08 -0.65
C LEU A 45 9.02 2.81 -1.82
N GLU A 46 9.31 3.77 -2.69
CA GLU A 46 10.15 3.58 -3.89
C GLU A 46 11.66 3.80 -3.69
N VAL A 47 12.11 4.02 -2.44
CA VAL A 47 13.53 4.09 -2.03
C VAL A 47 14.22 5.41 -2.42
N ASP A 48 14.11 6.37 -1.50
CA ASP A 48 15.03 7.49 -1.19
C ASP A 48 14.36 8.54 -0.28
N PHE A 49 13.07 8.34 0.02
CA PHE A 49 12.32 9.23 0.88
C PHE A 49 12.22 8.69 2.31
N HIS A 50 13.08 9.18 3.20
CA HIS A 50 13.07 8.77 4.60
C HIS A 50 11.86 9.30 5.35
N LEU A 51 11.46 8.58 6.40
CA LEU A 51 10.39 9.00 7.33
C LEU A 51 10.58 10.44 7.84
N ARG A 52 11.83 10.86 8.10
CA ARG A 52 12.14 12.25 8.51
C ARG A 52 11.69 13.30 7.50
N GLU A 53 11.67 12.96 6.22
CA GLU A 53 11.22 13.88 5.18
C GLU A 53 9.68 13.95 5.11
N VAL A 54 8.99 12.84 5.39
CA VAL A 54 7.53 12.85 5.61
C VAL A 54 7.19 13.75 6.81
N GLU A 55 7.94 13.64 7.91
CA GLU A 55 7.78 14.48 9.10
C GLU A 55 8.00 15.97 8.80
N LYS A 56 9.02 16.31 7.99
CA LYS A 56 9.27 17.68 7.53
C LYS A 56 8.09 18.23 6.71
N GLU A 57 7.51 17.41 5.83
CA GLU A 57 6.34 17.82 5.04
C GLU A 57 5.09 18.01 5.89
N LEU A 58 4.93 17.19 6.93
CA LEU A 58 3.85 17.33 7.91
C LEU A 58 4.02 18.57 8.80
N ALA A 59 5.26 18.96 9.12
CA ALA A 59 5.55 20.13 9.96
C ALA A 59 5.28 21.47 9.28
N LYS A 60 5.15 21.50 7.94
CA LYS A 60 4.82 22.71 7.16
C LYS A 60 3.33 23.05 7.15
N LEU A 61 2.48 22.15 7.66
CA LEU A 61 1.03 22.25 7.59
C LEU A 61 0.43 22.70 8.92
N ASP A 62 -0.74 23.33 8.86
CA ASP A 62 -1.53 23.65 10.04
C ASP A 62 -1.97 22.38 10.77
N THR A 63 -2.24 22.49 12.08
CA THR A 63 -2.56 21.34 12.96
C THR A 63 -3.67 20.44 12.42
N ASP A 64 -4.73 21.01 11.83
CA ASP A 64 -5.85 20.24 11.29
C ASP A 64 -5.51 19.53 9.98
N GLN A 65 -4.80 20.21 9.09
CA GLN A 65 -4.31 19.63 7.84
C GLN A 65 -3.30 18.51 8.10
N LYS A 66 -2.42 18.70 9.08
CA LYS A 66 -1.46 17.69 9.53
C LYS A 66 -2.17 16.42 9.99
N LYS A 67 -3.15 16.54 10.88
CA LYS A 67 -3.95 15.38 11.38
C LYS A 67 -4.66 14.66 10.24
N MET A 68 -5.24 15.41 9.30
CA MET A 68 -5.92 14.84 8.14
C MET A 68 -4.95 14.10 7.21
N LEU A 69 -3.81 14.71 6.90
CA LEU A 69 -2.79 14.10 6.06
C LEU A 69 -2.19 12.84 6.71
N GLU A 70 -1.92 12.88 8.01
CA GLU A 70 -1.44 11.73 8.78
C GLU A 70 -2.44 10.56 8.73
N LYS A 71 -3.75 10.85 8.89
CA LYS A 71 -4.81 9.84 8.74
C LYS A 71 -4.86 9.26 7.34
N LEU A 72 -4.71 10.08 6.30
CA LEU A 72 -4.70 9.60 4.91
C LEU A 72 -3.48 8.72 4.63
N ILE A 73 -2.30 9.12 5.07
CA ILE A 73 -1.06 8.32 4.96
C ILE A 73 -1.24 6.98 5.69
N TRP A 74 -1.79 7.01 6.91
CA TRP A 74 -2.10 5.81 7.69
C TRP A 74 -3.00 4.83 6.92
N GLN A 75 -4.12 5.32 6.37
CA GLN A 75 -5.05 4.50 5.59
C GLN A 75 -4.40 3.92 4.33
N GLN A 76 -3.67 4.75 3.59
CA GLN A 76 -2.97 4.32 2.37
C GLN A 76 -1.92 3.25 2.67
N LEU A 77 -1.14 3.39 3.74
CA LEU A 77 -0.17 2.36 4.14
C LEU A 77 -0.87 1.03 4.48
N ILE A 78 -1.99 1.05 5.20
CA ILE A 78 -2.76 -0.17 5.52
C ILE A 78 -3.26 -0.86 4.25
N GLU A 79 -3.85 -0.10 3.33
CA GLU A 79 -4.39 -0.60 2.05
C GLU A 79 -3.29 -1.17 1.14
N THR A 80 -2.06 -0.70 1.34
CA THR A 80 -0.90 -1.10 0.55
C THR A 80 -0.32 -2.45 1.01
N ILE A 81 -0.66 -2.93 2.21
CA ILE A 81 -0.20 -4.24 2.72
C ILE A 81 -0.76 -5.37 1.85
N ASP A 82 0.13 -6.24 1.35
CA ASP A 82 -0.24 -7.40 0.54
C ASP A 82 0.61 -8.63 0.90
N LEU A 83 0.08 -9.84 0.71
CA LEU A 83 0.78 -11.07 1.06
C LEU A 83 1.99 -11.37 0.17
N ASP A 84 1.98 -10.92 -1.09
CA ASP A 84 2.99 -11.26 -2.10
C ASP A 84 4.04 -10.16 -2.31
N ARG A 85 3.99 -9.08 -1.51
CA ARG A 85 4.94 -7.97 -1.56
C ARG A 85 5.85 -7.93 -0.33
N ASP A 86 6.93 -7.17 -0.45
CA ASP A 86 7.65 -6.69 0.72
C ASP A 86 6.82 -5.62 1.44
N ASN A 87 6.65 -5.81 2.75
CA ASN A 87 5.89 -4.94 3.62
C ASN A 87 6.75 -4.26 4.69
N ASP A 88 8.06 -4.48 4.73
CA ASP A 88 8.90 -4.03 5.85
C ASP A 88 8.83 -2.51 6.05
N LEU A 89 8.99 -1.74 4.98
CA LEU A 89 8.86 -0.28 5.02
C LEU A 89 7.45 0.16 5.43
N ILE A 90 6.40 -0.53 4.96
CA ILE A 90 5.01 -0.22 5.29
C ILE A 90 4.79 -0.38 6.80
N LEU A 91 5.24 -1.51 7.36
CA LEU A 91 5.10 -1.82 8.78
C LEU A 91 5.94 -0.90 9.66
N GLU A 92 7.12 -0.47 9.20
CA GLU A 92 7.93 0.56 9.85
C GLU A 92 7.22 1.92 9.88
N GLY A 93 6.66 2.33 8.73
CA GLY A 93 5.89 3.57 8.60
C GLY A 93 4.67 3.59 9.54
N LEU A 94 3.91 2.50 9.60
CA LEU A 94 2.77 2.37 10.52
C LEU A 94 3.23 2.43 11.99
N THR A 95 4.28 1.70 12.36
CA THR A 95 4.79 1.73 13.74
C THR A 95 5.23 3.13 14.15
N SER A 96 5.87 3.86 13.23
CA SER A 96 6.37 5.21 13.49
C SER A 96 5.25 6.24 13.63
N LEU A 97 4.22 6.18 12.77
CA LEU A 97 3.08 7.08 12.84
C LEU A 97 2.26 6.85 14.10
N ARG A 98 2.02 5.57 14.45
CA ARG A 98 1.20 5.20 15.61
C ARG A 98 1.83 4.04 16.38
N PRO A 99 2.70 4.33 17.36
CA PRO A 99 3.36 3.29 18.16
C PRO A 99 2.39 2.34 18.87
N ALA A 100 1.18 2.81 19.22
CA ALA A 100 0.13 1.99 19.83
C ALA A 100 -0.35 0.81 18.95
N SER A 101 -0.12 0.88 17.63
CA SER A 101 -0.48 -0.19 16.69
C SER A 101 0.53 -1.36 16.67
N SER A 102 1.64 -1.25 17.40
CA SER A 102 2.72 -2.26 17.43
C SER A 102 2.22 -3.71 17.66
N PRO A 103 1.23 -3.99 18.54
CA PRO A 103 0.70 -5.34 18.70
C PRO A 103 0.05 -5.90 17.42
N LEU A 104 -0.75 -5.08 16.72
CA LEU A 104 -1.40 -5.48 15.47
C LEU A 104 -0.37 -5.64 14.34
N ILE A 105 0.63 -4.75 14.28
CA ILE A 105 1.75 -4.86 13.33
C ILE A 105 2.52 -6.16 13.54
N LYS A 106 2.76 -6.57 14.79
CA LYS A 106 3.37 -7.88 15.09
C LYS A 106 2.52 -9.04 14.58
N GLN A 107 1.19 -8.96 14.70
CA GLN A 107 0.29 -9.98 14.14
C GLN A 107 0.39 -10.05 12.62
N VAL A 108 0.48 -8.90 11.93
CA VAL A 108 0.71 -8.86 10.47
C VAL A 108 2.04 -9.52 10.12
N LYS A 109 3.13 -9.21 10.83
CA LYS A 109 4.44 -9.85 10.60
C LYS A 109 4.39 -11.37 10.75
N THR A 110 3.74 -11.87 11.81
CA THR A 110 3.56 -13.31 12.01
C THR A 110 2.76 -13.94 10.87
N LEU A 111 1.70 -13.28 10.42
CA LEU A 111 0.87 -13.76 9.30
C LEU A 111 1.64 -13.82 7.98
N LEU A 112 2.47 -12.81 7.70
CA LEU A 112 3.33 -12.78 6.52
C LEU A 112 4.39 -13.88 6.55
N ALA A 113 4.99 -14.12 7.73
CA ALA A 113 5.92 -15.24 7.91
C ALA A 113 5.23 -16.60 7.70
N GLU A 114 4.03 -16.80 8.26
CA GLU A 114 3.21 -18.01 8.05
C GLU A 114 2.90 -18.22 6.56
N TYR A 115 2.57 -17.14 5.84
CA TYR A 115 2.33 -17.21 4.39
C TYR A 115 3.58 -17.65 3.62
N GLN A 116 4.72 -17.04 3.91
CA GLN A 116 5.97 -17.35 3.21
C GLN A 116 6.43 -18.80 3.46
N GLU A 117 6.30 -19.29 4.70
CA GLU A 117 6.62 -20.68 5.05
C GLU A 117 5.71 -21.66 4.29
N LYS A 118 4.40 -21.44 4.32
CA LYS A 118 3.43 -22.28 3.59
C LYS A 118 3.66 -22.24 2.08
N LYS A 119 3.93 -21.06 1.52
CA LYS A 119 4.24 -20.87 0.10
C LYS A 119 5.47 -21.69 -0.30
N ASN A 120 6.52 -21.69 0.51
CA ASN A 120 7.73 -22.47 0.27
C ASN A 120 7.47 -23.99 0.37
N SER A 121 6.70 -24.45 1.37
CA SER A 121 6.36 -25.87 1.51
C SER A 121 5.56 -26.38 0.31
N VAL A 122 4.50 -25.64 -0.06
CA VAL A 122 3.65 -25.98 -1.20
C VAL A 122 4.45 -25.96 -2.51
N PHE A 123 5.41 -25.05 -2.64
CA PHE A 123 6.28 -24.98 -3.83
C PHE A 123 7.12 -26.26 -3.95
N ALA A 124 7.74 -26.71 -2.86
CA ALA A 124 8.53 -27.93 -2.81
C ALA A 124 7.68 -29.18 -3.12
N GLU A 125 6.50 -29.28 -2.53
CA GLU A 125 5.55 -30.37 -2.78
C GLU A 125 5.11 -30.42 -4.25
N THR A 126 4.74 -29.26 -4.82
CA THR A 126 4.32 -29.16 -6.22
C THR A 126 5.46 -29.52 -7.16
N THR A 127 6.69 -29.10 -6.84
CA THR A 127 7.90 -29.47 -7.58
C THR A 127 8.05 -30.99 -7.62
N ALA A 128 7.92 -31.66 -6.47
CA ALA A 128 8.05 -33.12 -6.38
C ALA A 128 6.96 -33.86 -7.18
N VAL A 129 5.72 -33.34 -7.18
CA VAL A 129 4.62 -33.91 -7.98
C VAL A 129 4.91 -33.79 -9.48
N ILE A 130 5.37 -32.62 -9.94
CA ILE A 130 5.70 -32.39 -11.35
C ILE A 130 6.86 -33.28 -11.79
N LEU A 131 7.93 -33.39 -10.99
CA LEU A 131 9.07 -34.26 -11.28
C LEU A 131 8.66 -35.72 -11.40
N LYS A 132 7.81 -36.23 -10.48
CA LYS A 132 7.27 -37.60 -10.57
C LYS A 132 6.42 -37.81 -11.82
N SER A 133 5.68 -36.80 -12.26
CA SER A 133 4.90 -36.85 -13.50
C SER A 133 5.79 -36.91 -14.74
N LEU A 134 6.91 -36.16 -14.74
CA LEU A 134 7.91 -36.19 -15.81
C LEU A 134 8.65 -37.53 -15.86
N GLU A 135 9.02 -38.08 -14.71
CA GLU A 135 9.68 -39.39 -14.61
C GLU A 135 8.81 -40.50 -15.21
N LYS A 136 7.50 -40.49 -14.92
CA LYS A 136 6.52 -41.41 -15.55
C LYS A 136 6.44 -41.28 -17.07
N LYS A 137 6.83 -40.14 -17.63
CA LYS A 137 6.92 -39.89 -19.08
C LYS A 137 8.30 -40.21 -19.65
N GLY A 138 9.19 -40.81 -18.85
CA GLY A 138 10.56 -41.14 -19.24
C GLY A 138 11.52 -39.95 -19.20
N ILE A 139 11.12 -38.82 -18.62
CA ILE A 139 11.93 -37.61 -18.52
C ILE A 139 12.50 -37.55 -17.10
N SER A 140 13.77 -37.89 -16.94
CA SER A 140 14.47 -37.92 -15.65
C SER A 140 15.88 -37.34 -15.76
N GLY A 141 16.44 -36.86 -14.65
CA GLY A 141 17.76 -36.22 -14.60
C GLY A 141 17.82 -35.03 -13.65
N THR A 142 19.00 -34.81 -13.06
CA THR A 142 19.26 -33.73 -12.09
C THR A 142 19.27 -32.33 -12.70
N ALA A 143 19.41 -32.24 -14.03
CA ALA A 143 19.36 -30.98 -14.77
C ALA A 143 17.94 -30.49 -15.08
N ILE A 144 16.89 -31.28 -14.76
CA ILE A 144 15.51 -30.89 -15.04
C ILE A 144 15.05 -29.86 -14.01
N GLN A 145 14.76 -28.65 -14.47
CA GLN A 145 14.15 -27.58 -13.68
C GLN A 145 12.72 -27.33 -14.16
N PRO A 146 11.69 -27.88 -13.48
CA PRO A 146 10.31 -27.64 -13.86
C PRO A 146 9.92 -26.18 -13.59
N LYS A 147 9.15 -25.60 -14.52
CA LYS A 147 8.54 -24.28 -14.35
C LYS A 147 7.32 -24.35 -13.44
N VAL A 148 7.55 -24.54 -12.14
CA VAL A 148 6.49 -24.71 -11.14
C VAL A 148 5.61 -23.47 -11.01
N ALA A 149 6.20 -22.27 -11.05
CA ALA A 149 5.46 -21.02 -10.93
C ALA A 149 4.41 -20.79 -12.03
N GLU A 150 4.58 -21.42 -13.20
CA GLU A 150 3.65 -21.32 -14.34
C GLU A 150 2.66 -22.52 -14.39
N SER A 151 2.72 -23.43 -13.42
CA SER A 151 1.91 -24.65 -13.41
C SER A 151 0.51 -24.41 -12.84
N LYS A 152 -0.48 -25.17 -13.33
CA LYS A 152 -1.86 -25.13 -12.81
C LYS A 152 -1.93 -25.63 -11.37
N GLU A 153 -1.18 -26.69 -11.08
CA GLU A 153 -1.07 -27.30 -9.76
C GLU A 153 -0.57 -26.29 -8.72
N TRP A 154 0.43 -25.48 -9.09
CA TRP A 154 0.92 -24.39 -8.25
C TRP A 154 -0.14 -23.32 -8.02
N ALA A 155 -0.81 -22.86 -9.08
CA ALA A 155 -1.85 -21.82 -8.96
C ALA A 155 -2.99 -22.25 -8.03
N GLU A 156 -3.46 -23.50 -8.17
CA GLU A 156 -4.51 -24.07 -7.33
C GLU A 156 -4.06 -24.22 -5.86
N ALA A 157 -2.84 -24.70 -5.63
CA ALA A 157 -2.31 -24.88 -4.29
C ALA A 157 -2.04 -23.53 -3.58
N LEU A 158 -1.54 -22.55 -4.33
CA LEU A 158 -1.34 -21.18 -3.85
C LEU A 158 -2.66 -20.52 -3.48
N ALA A 159 -3.72 -20.69 -4.29
CA ALA A 159 -5.04 -20.14 -3.99
C ALA A 159 -5.59 -20.68 -2.66
N LYS A 160 -5.43 -22.00 -2.40
CA LYS A 160 -5.88 -22.65 -1.16
C LYS A 160 -5.22 -22.07 0.09
N ILE A 161 -3.95 -21.68 0.03
CA ILE A 161 -3.26 -21.05 1.16
C ILE A 161 -3.54 -19.55 1.24
N LYS A 162 -3.66 -18.87 0.10
CA LYS A 162 -3.80 -17.41 0.05
C LYS A 162 -5.17 -16.95 0.58
N HIS A 163 -6.26 -17.63 0.21
CA HIS A 163 -7.61 -17.23 0.64
C HIS A 163 -7.78 -17.08 2.17
N PRO A 164 -7.51 -18.10 3.01
CA PRO A 164 -7.73 -17.98 4.45
C PRO A 164 -6.81 -16.93 5.10
N LEU A 165 -5.58 -16.79 4.60
CA LEU A 165 -4.63 -15.82 5.12
C LEU A 165 -5.00 -14.39 4.71
N ALA A 166 -5.50 -14.19 3.48
CA ALA A 166 -6.01 -12.91 3.02
C ALA A 166 -7.21 -12.45 3.85
N THR A 167 -8.12 -13.35 4.22
CA THR A 167 -9.23 -13.02 5.13
C THR A 167 -8.74 -12.60 6.52
N LYS A 168 -7.71 -13.28 7.06
CA LYS A 168 -7.09 -12.85 8.34
C LYS A 168 -6.45 -11.48 8.21
N LEU A 169 -5.71 -11.24 7.12
CA LEU A 169 -5.07 -9.94 6.85
C LEU A 169 -6.10 -8.82 6.78
N GLN A 170 -7.21 -9.02 6.05
CA GLN A 170 -8.28 -8.04 5.94
C GLN A 170 -8.88 -7.68 7.31
N LYS A 171 -9.09 -8.66 8.20
CA LYS A 171 -9.58 -8.37 9.56
C LYS A 171 -8.63 -7.46 10.33
N ILE A 172 -7.33 -7.75 10.27
CA ILE A 172 -6.31 -6.93 10.94
C ILE A 172 -6.24 -5.53 10.30
N GLN A 173 -6.37 -5.43 8.97
CA GLN A 173 -6.42 -4.14 8.27
C GLN A 173 -7.62 -3.30 8.71
N GLU A 174 -8.81 -3.91 8.87
CA GLU A 174 -9.99 -3.19 9.38
C GLU A 174 -9.81 -2.74 10.83
N GLU A 175 -9.22 -3.58 11.69
CA GLU A 175 -8.87 -3.18 13.07
C GLU A 175 -7.90 -1.98 13.06
N LEU A 176 -6.87 -1.99 12.22
CA LEU A 176 -5.93 -0.89 12.05
C LEU A 176 -6.59 0.40 11.53
N LYS A 177 -7.61 0.31 10.66
CA LYS A 177 -8.36 1.48 10.16
C LYS A 177 -9.25 2.13 11.22
N THR A 178 -9.68 1.37 12.23
CA THR A 178 -10.54 1.87 13.32
C THR A 178 -9.78 2.58 14.45
N MET A 179 -8.46 2.43 14.50
CA MET A 179 -7.59 3.19 15.40
C MET A 179 -7.47 4.66 14.98
#